data_AF-A0A1C6RMG8-F1
#
_entry.id   AF-A0A1C6RMG8-F1
#
_cell.length_a   1.000
_cell.length_b   1.000
_cell.length_c   1.000
_cell.angle_alpha   90.00
_cell.angle_beta   90.00
_cell.angle_gamma   90.00
#
_symmetry.space_group_name_H-M   'P 1'
#
loop_
_entity.id
_entity.type
_entity.pdbx_description
1 polymer ?
#
loop_
_entity_poly.entity_id
_entity_poly.type
_entity_poly.pdbx_seq_one_letter_code
_entity_poly.pdbx_strand_id
1 'polypeptide(L)'
;MRQFAYLGVLAGCLVCALWLEPVFRVNVLRRWRRLLLTLVPVVLVFVLWDLAAIAAGHWTFDPEQVTGVFLPGGLPLDELLFFVVVPVCAILGFEAVRAVNRWPAGDEPAAPPGRPAAVLPRPGRTAAAPPPGPGERA
;
A
#
# COMPACT_ATOMS: atom_id res chain seq x y z
N MET A 1 29.24 2.34 7.52
CA MET A 1 27.99 1.56 7.69
C MET A 1 26.70 2.35 7.42
N ARG A 2 26.72 3.71 7.37
CA ARG A 2 25.51 4.53 7.15
C ARG A 2 24.86 4.35 5.77
N GLN A 3 25.66 4.25 4.71
CA GLN A 3 25.20 4.04 3.32
C GLN A 3 24.30 2.81 3.09
N PHE A 4 24.36 1.78 3.95
CA PHE A 4 23.52 0.58 3.82
C PHE A 4 22.28 0.61 4.72
N ALA A 5 22.17 1.61 5.60
CA ALA A 5 21.03 1.72 6.50
C ALA A 5 19.73 1.90 5.71
N TYR A 6 19.75 2.69 4.64
CA TYR A 6 18.58 2.90 3.78
C TYR A 6 18.15 1.59 3.11
N LEU A 7 19.08 0.87 2.46
CA LEU A 7 18.81 -0.46 1.92
C LEU A 7 18.30 -1.44 2.98
N GLY A 8 18.86 -1.39 4.19
CA GLY A 8 18.42 -2.23 5.31
C GLY A 8 16.98 -1.96 5.72
N VAL A 9 16.57 -0.69 5.77
CA VAL A 9 15.18 -0.28 6.04
C VAL A 9 14.25 -0.74 4.92
N LEU A 10 14.62 -0.49 3.65
CA LEU A 10 13.83 -0.94 2.50
C LEU A 10 13.66 -2.46 2.47
N ALA A 11 14.74 -3.20 2.69
CA ALA A 11 14.71 -4.65 2.79
C ALA A 11 13.84 -5.12 3.96
N GLY A 12 13.97 -4.49 5.14
CA GLY A 12 13.13 -4.79 6.30
C GLY A 12 11.65 -4.56 6.03
N CYS A 13 11.28 -3.42 5.45
CA CYS A 13 9.90 -3.14 5.03
C CYS A 13 9.39 -4.18 4.04
N LEU A 14 10.18 -4.51 3.01
CA LEU A 14 9.80 -5.48 2.00
C LEU A 14 9.63 -6.88 2.60
N VAL A 15 10.53 -7.33 3.46
CA VAL A 15 10.43 -8.63 4.14
C VAL A 15 9.16 -8.69 5.00
N CYS A 16 8.86 -7.64 5.77
CA CYS A 16 7.63 -7.56 6.56
C CYS A 16 6.37 -7.62 5.68
N ALA A 17 6.38 -6.95 4.51
CA ALA A 17 5.26 -6.97 3.59
C ALA A 17 5.12 -8.33 2.86
N LEU A 18 6.23 -8.92 2.41
CA LEU A 18 6.26 -10.22 1.73
C LEU A 18 5.75 -11.35 2.63
N TRP A 19 5.96 -11.26 3.95
CA TRP A 19 5.41 -12.20 4.91
C TRP A 19 3.87 -12.27 4.87
N LEU A 20 3.19 -11.20 4.48
CA LEU A 20 1.72 -11.17 4.38
C LEU A 20 1.19 -12.05 3.25
N GLU A 21 1.99 -12.27 2.20
CA GLU A 21 1.52 -13.02 1.02
C GLU A 21 1.19 -14.49 1.31
N PRO A 22 2.05 -15.30 1.95
CA PRO A 22 1.71 -16.67 2.32
C PRO A 22 0.63 -16.72 3.42
N VAL A 23 0.61 -15.75 4.35
CA VAL A 23 -0.33 -15.72 5.49
C VAL A 23 -1.76 -15.44 5.03
N PHE A 24 -1.95 -14.45 4.15
CA PHE A 24 -3.28 -14.01 3.69
C PHE A 24 -3.64 -14.52 2.29
N ARG A 25 -2.73 -15.23 1.60
CA ARG A 25 -2.89 -15.72 0.22
C ARG A 25 -3.37 -14.64 -0.74
N VAL A 26 -2.82 -13.43 -0.61
CA VAL A 26 -3.22 -12.26 -1.41
C VAL A 26 -2.83 -12.36 -2.89
N ASN A 27 -1.92 -13.27 -3.26
CA ASN A 27 -1.55 -13.61 -4.65
C ASN A 27 -1.16 -12.40 -5.52
N VAL A 28 -0.64 -11.34 -4.90
CA VAL A 28 -0.26 -10.10 -5.58
C VAL A 28 0.93 -10.35 -6.51
N LEU A 29 1.96 -11.07 -6.04
CA LEU A 29 3.12 -11.39 -6.86
C LEU A 29 2.77 -12.36 -7.99
N ARG A 30 1.73 -13.19 -7.81
CA ARG A 30 1.23 -14.06 -8.88
C ARG A 30 0.55 -13.28 -10.01
N ARG A 31 0.06 -12.06 -9.74
CA ARG A 31 -0.50 -11.12 -10.72
C ARG A 31 0.52 -10.04 -11.10
N TRP A 32 1.78 -10.43 -11.31
CA TRP A 32 2.89 -9.53 -11.61
C TRP A 32 2.61 -8.51 -12.72
N ARG A 33 1.81 -8.84 -13.73
CA ARG A 33 1.43 -7.90 -14.81
C ARG A 33 0.64 -6.71 -14.29
N ARG A 34 -0.31 -6.93 -13.38
CA ARG A 34 -1.11 -5.85 -12.78
C ARG A 34 -0.23 -4.99 -11.87
N LEU A 35 0.63 -5.65 -11.08
CA LEU A 35 1.60 -4.94 -10.24
C LEU A 35 2.51 -4.05 -11.10
N LEU A 36 3.03 -4.59 -12.21
CA LEU A 36 3.88 -3.83 -13.13
C LEU A 36 3.12 -2.65 -13.77
N LEU A 37 1.88 -2.85 -14.20
CA LEU A 37 1.04 -1.77 -14.75
C LEU A 37 0.76 -0.67 -13.72
N THR A 38 0.74 -0.98 -12.44
CA THR A 38 0.65 0.02 -11.36
C THR A 38 2.00 0.69 -11.09
N LEU A 39 3.09 -0.08 -11.04
CA LEU A 39 4.41 0.44 -10.69
C LEU A 39 5.02 1.30 -11.80
N VAL A 40 4.90 0.91 -13.06
CA VAL A 40 5.50 1.64 -14.20
C VAL A 40 5.11 3.13 -14.21
N PRO A 41 3.82 3.53 -14.20
CA PRO A 41 3.47 4.94 -14.21
C PRO A 41 3.95 5.67 -12.95
N VAL A 42 3.90 5.01 -11.78
CA VAL A 42 4.37 5.58 -10.51
C VAL A 42 5.87 5.87 -10.57
N VAL A 43 6.67 4.85 -10.88
CA VAL A 43 8.13 4.97 -10.99
C VAL A 43 8.49 6.01 -12.05
N LEU A 44 7.84 6.00 -13.22
CA LEU A 44 8.13 6.94 -14.29
C LEU A 44 7.90 8.39 -13.85
N VAL A 45 6.75 8.69 -13.23
CA VAL A 45 6.43 10.05 -12.78
C VAL A 45 7.41 10.53 -11.72
N PHE A 46 7.70 9.71 -10.69
CA PHE A 46 8.58 10.12 -9.60
C PHE A 46 10.04 10.22 -10.04
N VAL A 47 10.54 9.30 -10.87
CA VAL A 47 11.90 9.39 -11.42
C VAL A 47 12.06 10.66 -12.26
N LEU A 48 11.11 10.97 -13.15
CA LEU A 48 11.19 12.17 -13.97
C LEU A 48 11.13 13.45 -13.13
N TRP A 49 10.30 13.45 -12.08
CA TRP A 49 10.19 14.56 -11.15
C TRP A 49 11.50 14.81 -10.40
N ASP A 50 12.09 13.75 -9.84
CA ASP A 50 13.35 13.85 -9.10
C ASP A 50 14.50 14.30 -10.01
N LEU A 51 14.59 13.74 -11.22
CA LEU A 51 15.57 14.19 -12.20
C LEU A 51 15.41 15.67 -12.54
N ALA A 52 14.18 16.16 -12.66
CA ALA A 52 13.92 17.59 -12.89
C ALA A 52 14.34 18.45 -11.69
N ALA A 53 14.08 18.00 -10.45
CA ALA A 53 14.48 18.70 -9.24
C ALA A 53 16.01 18.75 -9.05
N ILE A 54 16.70 17.66 -9.38
CA ILE A 54 18.17 17.58 -9.39
C ILE A 54 18.74 18.52 -10.45
N ALA A 55 18.20 18.47 -11.68
CA ALA A 55 18.66 19.33 -12.78
C ALA A 55 18.44 20.82 -12.49
N ALA A 56 17.38 21.17 -11.75
CA ALA A 56 17.12 22.53 -11.29
C ALA A 56 17.98 22.96 -10.08
N GLY A 57 18.76 22.05 -9.48
CA GLY A 57 19.52 22.31 -8.26
C GLY A 57 18.65 22.52 -7.02
N HIS A 58 17.36 22.18 -7.08
CA HIS A 58 16.45 22.23 -5.94
C HIS A 58 16.68 21.07 -4.97
N TRP A 59 17.26 19.98 -5.46
CA TRP A 59 17.45 18.76 -4.69
C TRP A 59 18.82 18.14 -4.95
N THR A 60 19.48 17.69 -3.88
CA THR A 60 20.77 17.00 -3.94
C THR A 60 20.76 15.85 -2.93
N PHE A 61 21.34 14.71 -3.32
CA PHE A 61 21.49 13.57 -2.44
C PHE A 61 22.83 13.61 -1.69
N ASP A 62 22.80 13.27 -0.40
CA ASP A 62 24.01 13.12 0.41
C ASP A 62 24.71 11.80 0.05
N PRO A 63 25.92 11.85 -0.56
CA PRO A 63 26.63 10.65 -0.98
C PRO A 63 27.05 9.75 0.18
N GLU A 64 27.07 10.23 1.43
CA GLU A 64 27.39 9.40 2.61
C GLU A 64 26.22 8.50 3.06
N GLN A 65 25.00 8.80 2.60
CA GLN A 65 23.77 8.10 3.00
C GLN A 65 23.22 7.16 1.93
N VAL A 66 23.69 7.29 0.69
CA VAL A 66 23.31 6.43 -0.42
C VAL A 66 24.43 5.46 -0.78
N THR A 67 24.12 4.42 -1.54
CA THR A 67 25.07 3.35 -1.91
C THR A 67 26.20 3.80 -2.83
N GLY A 68 26.16 5.04 -3.34
CA GLY A 68 27.11 5.58 -4.30
C GLY A 68 26.89 5.13 -5.75
N VAL A 69 25.85 4.32 -6.00
CA VAL A 69 25.43 3.92 -7.35
C VAL A 69 24.42 4.92 -7.88
N PHE A 70 24.76 5.64 -8.94
CA PHE A 70 23.91 6.65 -9.55
C PHE A 70 23.48 6.25 -10.96
N LEU A 71 22.20 6.47 -11.25
CA LEU A 71 21.60 6.40 -12.57
C LEU A 71 21.92 7.68 -13.38
N PRO A 72 21.78 7.64 -14.72
CA PRO A 72 21.93 8.82 -15.56
C PRO A 72 21.03 9.97 -15.05
N GLY A 73 21.62 11.16 -14.93
CA GLY A 73 20.95 12.33 -14.36
C GLY A 73 21.10 12.51 -12.85
N GLY A 74 21.90 11.67 -12.18
CA GLY A 74 22.30 11.87 -10.78
C GLY A 74 21.35 11.29 -9.74
N LEU A 75 20.39 10.47 -10.16
CA LEU A 75 19.46 9.78 -9.25
C LEU A 75 20.16 8.56 -8.61
N PRO A 76 20.21 8.43 -7.27
CA PRO A 76 20.79 7.26 -6.64
C PRO A 76 19.89 6.02 -6.80
N LEU A 77 20.51 4.84 -6.87
CA LEU A 77 19.80 3.55 -6.97
C LEU A 77 18.84 3.32 -5.81
N ASP A 78 19.22 3.77 -4.61
CA ASP A 78 18.42 3.70 -3.40
C ASP A 78 17.03 4.34 -3.59
N GLU A 79 16.95 5.45 -4.31
CA GLU A 79 15.70 6.17 -4.56
C GLU A 79 14.82 5.44 -5.59
N LEU A 80 15.44 4.87 -6.62
CA LEU A 80 14.72 4.01 -7.56
C LEU A 80 14.12 2.78 -6.85
N LEU A 81 14.88 2.18 -5.94
CA LEU A 81 14.40 1.08 -5.10
C LEU A 81 13.25 1.52 -4.20
N PHE A 82 13.31 2.73 -3.63
CA PHE A 82 12.22 3.29 -2.84
C PHE A 82 10.91 3.40 -3.63
N PHE A 83 10.97 3.94 -4.86
CA PHE A 83 9.79 4.06 -5.74
C PHE A 83 9.17 2.71 -6.15
N VAL A 84 9.90 1.61 -6.00
CA VAL A 84 9.40 0.27 -6.25
C VAL A 84 8.91 -0.38 -4.96
N VAL A 85 9.76 -0.43 -3.94
CA VAL A 85 9.53 -1.15 -2.69
C VAL A 85 8.37 -0.56 -1.92
N VAL A 86 8.28 0.77 -1.79
CA VAL A 86 7.22 1.40 -0.97
C VAL A 86 5.83 1.15 -1.56
N PRO A 87 5.58 1.36 -2.87
CA PRO A 87 4.30 1.01 -3.46
C PRO A 87 3.98 -0.49 -3.39
N VAL A 88 4.98 -1.38 -3.56
CA VAL A 88 4.77 -2.82 -3.37
C VAL A 88 4.30 -3.13 -1.95
N CYS A 89 4.97 -2.59 -0.93
CA CYS A 89 4.58 -2.74 0.47
C CYS A 89 3.16 -2.21 0.72
N ALA A 90 2.81 -1.06 0.14
CA ALA A 90 1.47 -0.48 0.25
C ALA A 90 0.39 -1.38 -0.35
N ILE A 91 0.62 -1.92 -1.56
CA ILE A 91 -0.32 -2.84 -2.22
C ILE A 91 -0.48 -4.13 -1.42
N LEU A 92 0.61 -4.74 -0.95
CA LEU A 92 0.56 -5.96 -0.13
C LEU A 92 -0.20 -5.73 1.18
N GLY A 93 0.06 -4.61 1.85
CA GLY A 93 -0.65 -4.23 3.07
C GLY A 93 -2.15 -3.99 2.83
N PHE A 94 -2.49 -3.29 1.75
CA PHE A 94 -3.88 -3.04 1.37
C PHE A 94 -4.62 -4.35 1.07
N GLU A 95 -4.04 -5.24 0.27
CA GLU A 95 -4.62 -6.54 -0.04
C GLU A 95 -4.75 -7.43 1.19
N ALA A 96 -3.80 -7.38 2.14
CA ALA A 96 -3.90 -8.11 3.40
C ALA A 96 -5.11 -7.63 4.24
N VAL A 97 -5.28 -6.31 4.38
CA VAL A 97 -6.44 -5.72 5.07
C VAL A 97 -7.75 -6.11 4.38
N ARG A 98 -7.77 -6.12 3.04
CA ARG A 98 -8.94 -6.56 2.27
C ARG A 98 -9.24 -8.04 2.47
N ALA A 99 -8.23 -8.91 2.50
CA ALA A 99 -8.40 -10.34 2.73
C ALA A 99 -9.04 -10.62 4.11
N VAL A 100 -8.65 -9.85 5.13
CA VAL A 100 -9.22 -9.94 6.48
C VAL A 100 -10.65 -9.40 6.53
N ASN A 101 -10.90 -8.21 5.98
CA ASN A 101 -12.20 -7.54 6.08
C ASN A 101 -13.21 -7.94 5.00
N ARG A 102 -12.78 -8.73 4.01
CA ARG A 102 -13.54 -9.12 2.80
C ARG A 102 -14.12 -7.92 2.05
N TRP A 103 -13.34 -6.85 1.95
CA TRP A 103 -13.77 -5.66 1.23
C TRP A 103 -13.66 -5.85 -0.30
N PRO A 104 -14.73 -5.54 -1.05
CA PRO A 104 -14.65 -5.49 -2.50
C PRO A 104 -13.72 -4.35 -2.92
N ALA A 105 -12.96 -4.53 -4.00
CA ALA A 105 -12.26 -3.45 -4.69
C ALA A 105 -12.46 -3.60 -6.19
N GLY A 106 -13.48 -2.90 -6.67
CA GLY A 106 -13.68 -2.46 -8.06
C GLY A 106 -13.94 -3.56 -9.08
N ASP A 107 -13.05 -4.54 -9.16
CA ASP A 107 -12.97 -5.53 -10.22
C ASP A 107 -13.79 -6.78 -9.92
N GLU A 108 -14.30 -6.95 -8.70
CA GLU A 108 -15.17 -8.08 -8.38
C GLU A 108 -16.58 -7.86 -8.94
N PRO A 109 -17.17 -8.86 -9.62
CA PRO A 109 -18.56 -8.77 -10.02
C PRO A 109 -19.42 -8.55 -8.78
N ALA A 110 -20.29 -7.53 -8.83
CA ALA A 110 -21.21 -7.23 -7.75
C ALA A 110 -21.90 -8.52 -7.28
N ALA A 111 -21.90 -8.75 -5.97
CA ALA A 111 -22.58 -9.92 -5.41
C ALA A 111 -24.03 -9.94 -5.95
N PRO A 112 -24.52 -11.10 -6.42
CA PRO A 112 -25.86 -11.17 -6.99
C PRO A 112 -26.88 -10.61 -5.99
N PRO A 113 -27.85 -9.82 -6.44
CA PRO A 113 -28.83 -9.16 -5.56
C PRO A 113 -29.59 -10.26 -4.80
N GLY A 114 -29.36 -10.37 -3.49
CA GLY A 114 -30.03 -11.37 -2.67
C GLY A 114 -29.31 -11.85 -1.41
N ARG A 115 -28.02 -11.54 -1.21
CA ARG A 115 -27.39 -11.71 0.11
C ARG A 115 -27.29 -10.34 0.78
N PRO A 116 -28.00 -10.08 1.89
CA PRO A 116 -27.76 -8.86 2.65
C PRO A 116 -26.27 -8.83 2.98
N ALA A 117 -25.60 -7.73 2.64
CA ALA A 117 -24.25 -7.48 3.10
C ALA A 117 -24.27 -7.71 4.61
N ALA A 118 -23.50 -8.69 5.07
CA ALA A 118 -23.31 -8.89 6.49
C ALA A 118 -22.57 -7.65 6.99
N VAL A 119 -23.34 -6.62 7.34
CA VAL A 119 -22.89 -5.48 8.11
C VAL A 119 -22.46 -6.09 9.42
N LEU A 120 -21.15 -6.36 9.54
CA LEU A 120 -20.56 -6.72 10.81
C LEU A 120 -20.93 -5.61 11.80
N PRO A 121 -21.45 -5.94 12.99
CA PRO A 121 -21.78 -4.94 13.98
C PRO A 121 -20.51 -4.14 14.30
N ARG A 122 -20.57 -2.82 14.16
CA ARG A 122 -19.48 -1.94 14.60
C ARG A 122 -19.23 -2.22 16.08
N PRO A 123 -18.00 -2.57 16.50
CA PRO A 123 -17.71 -2.72 17.91
C PRO A 123 -17.90 -1.35 18.58
N GLY A 124 -18.78 -1.28 19.57
CA GLY A 124 -18.97 -0.09 20.41
C GLY A 124 -20.29 0.66 20.31
N ARG A 125 -21.26 0.22 19.48
CA ARG A 125 -22.62 0.80 19.52
C ARG A 125 -23.55 -0.13 20.31
N THR A 126 -23.58 0.05 21.63
CA THR A 126 -24.61 -0.53 22.49
C THR A 126 -25.97 -0.15 21.92
N ALA A 127 -26.78 -1.16 21.60
CA ALA A 127 -28.16 -0.95 21.17
C ALA A 127 -28.91 -0.28 22.33
N ALA A 128 -29.19 1.01 22.21
CA ALA A 128 -30.12 1.68 23.10
C ALA A 128 -31.48 0.97 22.96
N ALA A 129 -32.04 0.53 24.09
CA ALA A 129 -33.34 -0.10 24.13
C ALA A 129 -34.41 0.82 23.50
N PRO A 130 -35.35 0.28 22.71
CA PRO A 130 -36.41 1.09 22.11
C PRO A 130 -37.28 1.74 23.22
N PRO A 131 -37.75 2.97 23.02
CA PRO A 131 -38.63 3.63 24.00
C PRO A 131 -39.96 2.87 24.12
N PRO A 132 -40.57 2.84 25.32
CA PRO A 132 -41.88 2.21 25.51
C PRO A 132 -42.95 2.92 24.66
N GLY A 133 -43.75 2.12 23.95
CA GLY A 133 -44.80 2.61 23.05
C GLY A 133 -45.94 3.31 23.79
N PRO A 134 -46.66 4.23 23.13
CA PRO A 134 -47.78 4.95 23.75
C PRO A 134 -49.03 4.06 23.70
N GLY A 135 -49.41 3.44 24.82
CA GLY A 135 -50.64 2.65 24.82
C GLY A 135 -50.90 1.84 26.08
N GLU A 136 -51.01 2.49 27.24
CA GLU A 136 -51.85 1.98 28.36
C GLU A 136 -52.11 3.11 29.36
N ARG A 137 -53.14 3.92 29.07
CA ARG A 137 -53.91 4.68 30.07
C ARG A 137 -55.37 4.69 29.61
N ALA A 138 -56.09 3.67 30.05
CA ALA A 138 -57.53 3.76 30.28
C ALA A 138 -57.77 4.44 31.63
#